data_AF-A0A1A8GEN4-F1
#
_entry.id   AF-A0A1A8GEN4-F1
#
_cell.length_a   1.000
_cell.length_b   1.000
_cell.length_c   1.000
_cell.angle_alpha   90.00
_cell.angle_beta   90.00
_cell.angle_gamma   90.00
#
_symmetry.space_group_name_H-M   'P 1'
#
loop_
_entity.id
_entity.type
_entity.pdbx_description
1 polymer ?
#
loop_
_entity_poly.entity_id
_entity_poly.type
_entity_poly.pdbx_seq_one_letter_code
_entity_poly.pdbx_strand_id
1 'polypeptide(L)'
;ASRVETDISQALSDVPANKDIILVAMHHIFNPDHVIPESKKHVHNPNVILAVDYLFHDGKLLLARRNDNSWYDITKVLGMP
;
A
#
# COMPACT_ATOMS: atom_id res chain seq x y z
N ALA A 1 9.70 14.80 -2.06
CA ALA A 1 8.43 14.49 -1.37
C ALA A 1 7.64 13.56 -2.28
N SER A 2 7.27 12.37 -1.79
CA SER A 2 6.40 11.45 -2.53
C SER A 2 4.99 12.06 -2.66
N ARG A 3 4.43 12.09 -3.87
CA ARG A 3 3.07 12.61 -4.13
C ARG A 3 2.07 11.46 -4.07
N VAL A 4 2.02 10.79 -2.91
CA VAL A 4 1.25 9.56 -2.66
C VAL A 4 -0.17 9.65 -3.24
N GLU A 5 -0.88 10.75 -3.03
CA GLU A 5 -2.25 10.93 -3.54
C GLU A 5 -2.34 10.95 -5.08
N THR A 6 -1.37 11.57 -5.76
CA THR A 6 -1.35 11.63 -7.22
C THR A 6 -1.04 10.26 -7.80
N ASP A 7 -0.07 9.55 -7.23
CA ASP A 7 0.33 8.22 -7.69
C ASP A 7 -0.81 7.21 -7.49
N ILE A 8 -1.52 7.29 -6.34
CA ILE A 8 -2.70 6.46 -6.07
C ILE A 8 -3.82 6.76 -7.07
N SER A 9 -4.12 8.03 -7.32
CA SER A 9 -5.21 8.42 -8.22
C SER A 9 -4.94 7.97 -9.66
N GLN A 10 -3.71 8.08 -10.13
CA GLN A 10 -3.31 7.59 -11.45
C GLN A 10 -3.41 6.06 -11.52
N ALA A 11 -2.84 5.34 -10.56
CA ALA A 11 -2.86 3.88 -10.54
C ALA A 11 -4.30 3.33 -10.53
N LEU A 12 -5.20 3.96 -9.77
CA LEU A 12 -6.60 3.54 -9.69
C LEU A 12 -7.42 3.90 -10.94
N SER A 13 -6.98 4.88 -11.74
CA SER A 13 -7.64 5.24 -13.00
C SER A 13 -7.49 4.18 -14.09
N ASP A 14 -6.42 3.38 -14.01
CA ASP A 14 -6.11 2.34 -15.00
C ASP A 14 -6.78 0.99 -14.68
N VAL A 15 -7.38 0.84 -13.49
CA VAL A 15 -8.01 -0.40 -13.07
C VAL A 15 -9.45 -0.49 -13.60
N PRO A 16 -9.88 -1.64 -14.13
CA PRO A 16 -11.27 -1.83 -14.56
C PRO A 16 -12.25 -1.58 -13.42
N ALA A 17 -13.30 -0.81 -13.68
CA ALA A 17 -14.40 -0.65 -12.75
C ALA A 17 -15.02 -2.03 -12.39
N ASN A 18 -15.48 -2.18 -11.15
CA ASN A 18 -16.20 -3.35 -10.61
C ASN A 18 -15.36 -4.57 -10.23
N LYS A 19 -14.08 -4.38 -9.90
CA LYS A 19 -13.26 -5.42 -9.27
C LYS A 19 -12.73 -4.92 -7.93
N ASP A 20 -12.67 -5.82 -6.96
CA ASP A 20 -12.01 -5.54 -5.69
C ASP A 20 -10.52 -5.26 -5.92
N ILE A 21 -10.02 -4.21 -5.29
CA ILE A 21 -8.66 -3.71 -5.44
C ILE A 21 -7.94 -3.81 -4.08
N ILE A 22 -6.77 -4.43 -4.10
CA ILE A 22 -5.77 -4.30 -3.03
C ILE A 22 -4.73 -3.29 -3.52
N LEU A 23 -4.68 -2.13 -2.86
CA LEU A 23 -3.69 -1.10 -3.15
C LEU A 23 -2.45 -1.32 -2.28
N VAL A 24 -1.29 -1.41 -2.93
CA VAL A 24 0.00 -1.55 -2.26
C VAL A 24 0.84 -0.31 -2.53
N ALA A 25 0.99 0.56 -1.53
CA ALA A 25 1.83 1.75 -1.64
C ALA A 25 3.28 1.40 -1.25
N MET A 26 4.19 1.51 -2.22
CA MET A 26 5.61 1.22 -2.03
C MET A 26 6.36 2.49 -1.66
N HIS A 27 6.78 2.61 -0.41
CA HIS A 27 7.49 3.76 0.12
C HIS A 27 9.00 3.52 0.09
N HIS A 28 9.70 4.27 -0.76
CA HIS A 28 11.16 4.24 -0.81
C HIS A 28 11.73 5.05 0.36
N ILE A 29 12.19 4.35 1.40
CA ILE A 29 12.60 4.99 2.65
C ILE A 29 13.87 4.33 3.18
N PHE A 30 14.86 5.16 3.52
CA PHE A 30 16.11 4.71 4.13
C PHE A 30 15.97 4.45 5.64
N ASN A 31 15.15 5.23 6.35
CA ASN A 31 14.95 5.11 7.79
C ASN A 31 13.62 4.41 8.15
N PRO A 32 13.64 3.20 8.73
CA PRO A 32 12.43 2.45 9.06
C PRO A 32 11.56 3.10 10.15
N ASP A 33 12.11 4.01 10.95
CA ASP A 33 11.35 4.76 11.98
C ASP A 33 10.69 6.04 11.44
N HIS A 34 10.81 6.30 10.13
CA HIS A 34 10.16 7.45 9.51
C HIS A 34 8.63 7.30 9.56
N VAL A 35 7.95 8.32 10.08
CA VAL A 35 6.47 8.34 10.13
C VAL A 35 5.96 8.59 8.72
N ILE A 36 5.31 7.58 8.16
CA ILE A 36 4.70 7.65 6.83
C ILE A 36 3.22 7.94 7.00
N PRO A 37 2.67 8.91 6.27
CA PRO A 37 1.22 9.10 6.22
C PRO A 37 0.56 7.84 5.64
N GLU A 38 -0.39 7.27 6.38
CA GLU A 38 -1.13 6.08 5.95
C GLU A 38 -1.80 6.31 4.60
N SER A 39 -1.45 5.49 3.60
CA SER A 39 -1.99 5.59 2.24
C SER A 39 -3.50 5.48 2.22
N LYS A 40 -4.07 4.68 3.13
CA LYS A 40 -5.51 4.51 3.32
C LYS A 40 -6.28 5.82 3.43
N LYS A 41 -5.67 6.89 3.97
CA LYS A 41 -6.32 8.21 4.10
C LYS A 41 -6.56 8.92 2.77
N HIS A 42 -5.86 8.52 1.72
CA HIS A 42 -5.94 9.12 0.38
C HIS A 42 -6.69 8.23 -0.61
N VAL A 43 -7.29 7.13 -0.13
CA VAL A 43 -8.06 6.20 -0.96
C VAL A 43 -9.54 6.56 -0.91
N HIS A 44 -10.03 7.15 -1.99
CA HIS A 44 -11.45 7.50 -2.15
C HIS A 44 -12.22 6.52 -3.05
N ASN A 45 -11.54 5.55 -3.67
CA ASN A 45 -12.17 4.60 -4.59
C ASN A 45 -12.88 3.49 -3.79
N PRO A 46 -14.20 3.32 -3.94
CA PRO A 46 -14.98 2.33 -3.18
C PRO A 46 -14.62 0.87 -3.52
N ASN A 47 -13.98 0.62 -4.67
CA ASN A 47 -13.54 -0.71 -5.06
C ASN A 47 -12.26 -1.13 -4.32
N VAL A 48 -11.59 -0.24 -3.61
CA VAL A 48 -10.40 -0.58 -2.81
C VAL A 48 -10.83 -1.19 -1.49
N ILE A 49 -10.69 -2.51 -1.40
CA ILE A 49 -11.07 -3.29 -0.20
C ILE A 49 -9.96 -3.31 0.85
N LEU A 50 -8.71 -3.08 0.44
CA LEU A 50 -7.54 -3.02 1.31
C LEU A 50 -6.51 -2.06 0.74
N ALA A 51 -5.93 -1.22 1.60
CA ALA A 51 -4.79 -0.37 1.26
C ALA A 51 -3.70 -0.59 2.31
N VAL A 52 -2.51 -0.98 1.86
CA VAL A 52 -1.36 -1.28 2.72
C VAL A 52 -0.12 -0.51 2.28
N ASP A 53 0.82 -0.36 3.21
CA ASP A 53 2.04 0.41 3.04
C ASP A 53 3.26 -0.51 3.18
N TYR A 54 4.10 -0.59 2.15
CA TYR A 54 5.35 -1.34 2.19
C TYR A 54 6.56 -0.43 2.18
N LEU A 55 7.55 -0.78 2.99
CA LEU A 55 8.84 -0.10 3.04
C LEU A 55 9.85 -0.88 2.21
N PHE A 56 10.53 -0.18 1.31
CA PHE A 56 11.60 -0.78 0.53
C PHE A 56 12.80 0.19 0.41
N HIS A 57 13.98 -0.38 0.22
CA HIS A 57 15.22 0.33 -0.06
C HIS A 57 16.13 -0.55 -0.91
N ASP A 58 16.85 0.04 -1.87
CA ASP A 58 17.76 -0.68 -2.78
C ASP A 58 17.15 -1.94 -3.42
N GLY A 59 15.89 -1.84 -3.85
CA GLY A 59 15.15 -2.92 -4.51
C GLY A 59 14.76 -4.09 -3.59
N LYS A 60 14.89 -3.93 -2.26
CA LYS A 60 14.51 -4.95 -1.28
C LYS A 60 13.47 -4.42 -0.31
N LEU A 61 12.53 -5.28 0.09
CA LEU A 61 11.64 -4.99 1.20
C LEU A 61 12.45 -4.94 2.50
N LEU A 62 12.18 -3.93 3.32
CA LEU A 62 12.80 -3.81 4.63
C LEU A 62 12.20 -4.84 5.60
N LEU A 63 13.01 -5.31 6.55
CA LEU A 63 12.53 -6.09 7.70
C LEU A 63 11.87 -5.14 8.71
N ALA A 64 10.61 -4.80 8.45
CA ALA A 64 9.85 -3.84 9.24
C ALA A 64 8.50 -4.45 9.65
N ARG A 65 8.09 -4.19 10.90
CA ARG A 65 6.77 -4.61 11.41
C ARG A 65 5.61 -4.16 10.52
N ARG A 66 5.77 -3.02 9.85
CA ARG A 66 4.79 -2.50 8.89
C ARG A 66 4.62 -3.43 7.68
N ASN A 67 5.70 -4.02 7.17
CA ASN A 67 5.65 -4.97 6.07
C ASN A 67 5.00 -6.29 6.51
N ASP A 68 5.31 -6.75 7.72
CA ASP A 68 4.70 -7.97 8.30
C ASP A 68 3.20 -7.79 8.53
N ASN A 69 2.78 -6.65 9.10
CA ASN A 69 1.37 -6.32 9.30
C ASN A 69 0.62 -6.19 7.97
N SER A 70 1.24 -5.53 6.98
CA SER A 70 0.66 -5.40 5.64
C SER A 70 0.48 -6.76 4.97
N TRP A 71 1.45 -7.66 5.13
CA TRP A 71 1.34 -9.02 4.64
C TRP A 71 0.20 -9.78 5.33
N TYR A 72 0.10 -9.68 6.66
CA TYR A 72 -0.99 -10.28 7.42
C TYR A 72 -2.38 -9.80 6.97
N ASP A 73 -2.54 -8.49 6.73
CA ASP A 73 -3.80 -7.94 6.25
C ASP A 73 -4.15 -8.45 4.84
N ILE A 74 -3.15 -8.54 3.96
CA ILE A 74 -3.32 -9.11 2.61
C ILE A 74 -3.78 -10.57 2.70
N THR A 75 -3.08 -11.42 3.45
CA THR A 75 -3.41 -12.85 3.53
C THR A 75 -4.80 -13.06 4.11
N LYS A 76 -5.17 -12.27 5.13
CA LYS A 76 -6.49 -12.29 5.72
C LYS A 76 -7.59 -11.93 4.72
N VAL A 77 -7.38 -10.88 3.92
CA VAL A 77 -8.35 -10.46 2.88
C VAL A 77 -8.46 -11.50 1.76
N LEU A 78 -7.35 -12.14 1.39
CA LEU A 78 -7.31 -13.17 0.35
C LEU A 78 -7.77 -14.55 0.84
N GLY A 79 -8.06 -14.72 2.14
CA GLY A 79 -8.41 -16.02 2.72
C GLY A 79 -7.26 -17.04 2.65
N MET A 80 -6.02 -16.57 2.61
CA MET A 80 -4.83 -17.42 2.59
C MET A 80 -4.51 -17.94 4.00
N PRO A 81 -4.04 -19.20 4.13
CA PRO A 81 -3.67 -19.80 5.40
C PRO A 81 -2.45 -19.11 6.05
#